data_AF-A0A4Y1WZT1-F1
#
_entry.id   AF-A0A4Y1WZT1-F1
#
_cell.length_a   1.000
_cell.length_b   1.000
_cell.length_c   1.000
_cell.angle_alpha   90.00
_cell.angle_beta   90.00
_cell.angle_gamma   90.00
#
_symmetry.space_group_name_H-M   'P 1'
#
loop_
_entity.id
_entity.type
_entity.pdbx_description
1 polymer ?
#
loop_
_entity_poly.entity_id
_entity_poly.type
_entity_poly.pdbx_seq_one_letter_code
_entity_poly.pdbx_strand_id
1 'polypeptide(L)'
;MEWLLDLGYLGLFLGTFLAGTVLPLSSDVLLIGMLAAKADPAVCLVVAAVGNWLGAMTSYWLGWYARWEWLGRWFGVRPETLEKQKVRVDRFGVWLAPFFWAPVIGVVFMIALGIYRVRPRTTAFMALAGSFARFLFWVLLHRAFV
;
A
#
# COMPACT_ATOMS: atom_id res chain seq x y z
N MET A 1 11.32 -16.39 6.75
CA MET A 1 9.87 -16.51 7.01
C MET A 1 9.61 -16.94 8.45
N GLU A 2 10.42 -17.81 9.06
CA GLU A 2 10.22 -18.27 10.45
C GLU A 2 10.33 -17.17 11.52
N TRP A 3 11.29 -16.24 11.39
CA TRP A 3 11.43 -15.10 12.31
C TRP A 3 10.18 -14.20 12.40
N LEU A 4 9.36 -14.17 11.35
CA LEU A 4 8.12 -13.38 11.30
C LEU A 4 6.96 -14.09 12.01
N LEU A 5 6.99 -15.42 12.05
CA LEU A 5 6.02 -16.26 12.74
C LEU A 5 6.31 -16.29 14.25
N ASP A 6 7.58 -16.28 14.66
CA ASP A 6 7.98 -16.19 16.08
C ASP A 6 7.61 -14.84 16.71
N LEU A 7 7.58 -13.77 15.91
CA LEU A 7 7.12 -12.43 16.33
C LEU A 7 5.58 -12.31 16.30
N GLY A 8 4.85 -13.29 15.77
CA GLY A 8 3.40 -13.32 15.66
C GLY A 8 2.82 -12.05 15.01
N TYR A 9 1.93 -11.37 15.72
CA TYR A 9 1.31 -10.13 15.23
C TYR A 9 2.30 -9.00 14.98
N LEU A 10 3.41 -8.93 15.71
CA LEU A 10 4.43 -7.91 15.48
C LEU A 10 5.18 -8.15 14.16
N GLY A 11 5.44 -9.42 13.84
CA GLY A 11 5.99 -9.82 12.54
C GLY A 11 5.04 -9.46 11.41
N LEU A 12 3.74 -9.74 11.56
CA LEU A 12 2.72 -9.35 10.59
C LEU A 12 2.68 -7.83 10.38
N PHE A 13 2.72 -7.04 11.46
CA PHE A 13 2.76 -5.58 11.39
C PHE A 13 3.99 -5.10 10.60
N LEU A 14 5.19 -5.52 10.99
CA LEU A 14 6.43 -5.09 10.36
C LEU A 14 6.49 -5.54 8.90
N GLY A 15 6.10 -6.77 8.60
CA GLY A 15 6.11 -7.29 7.25
C GLY A 15 5.10 -6.57 6.34
N THR A 16 3.89 -6.30 6.83
CA THR A 16 2.87 -5.57 6.05
C THR A 16 3.21 -4.07 5.93
N PHE A 17 3.85 -3.49 6.94
CA PHE A 17 4.43 -2.14 6.86
C PHE A 17 5.48 -2.08 5.76
N LEU A 18 6.47 -2.97 5.79
CA LEU A 18 7.53 -3.02 4.77
C LEU A 18 6.94 -3.28 3.38
N ALA A 19 5.95 -4.16 3.25
CA ALA A 19 5.23 -4.40 2.01
C ALA A 19 4.45 -3.18 1.47
N GLY A 20 3.97 -2.30 2.35
CA GLY A 20 3.36 -1.03 1.96
C GLY A 20 4.37 0.05 1.54
N THR A 21 5.65 -0.13 1.90
CA THR A 21 6.75 0.75 1.47
C THR A 21 7.29 0.37 0.09
N VAL A 22 8.50 0.82 -0.26
CA VAL A 22 9.17 0.58 -1.56
C VAL A 22 9.64 -0.88 -1.73
N LEU A 23 9.48 -1.72 -0.71
CA LEU A 23 9.95 -3.10 -0.75
C LEU A 23 8.95 -4.01 -1.47
N PRO A 24 9.40 -4.84 -2.43
CA PRO A 24 8.56 -5.79 -3.14
C PRO A 24 8.24 -7.00 -2.26
N LEU A 25 7.46 -6.78 -1.21
CA LEU A 25 6.96 -7.83 -0.31
C LEU A 25 5.45 -7.98 -0.53
N SER A 26 4.97 -9.23 -0.54
CA SER A 26 3.53 -9.49 -0.63
C SER A 26 2.92 -9.49 0.77
N SER A 27 2.19 -8.42 1.09
CA SER A 27 1.41 -8.34 2.34
C SER A 27 0.29 -9.39 2.41
N ASP A 28 -0.24 -9.85 1.28
CA ASP A 28 -1.27 -10.90 1.22
C ASP A 28 -0.72 -12.25 1.71
N VAL A 29 0.48 -12.63 1.25
CA VAL A 29 1.13 -13.88 1.65
C VAL A 29 1.41 -13.88 3.16
N LEU A 30 1.79 -12.73 3.73
CA LEU A 30 2.01 -12.60 5.18
C LEU A 30 0.71 -12.79 5.97
N LEU A 31 -0.39 -12.19 5.52
CA LEU A 31 -1.69 -12.34 6.16
C LEU A 31 -2.18 -13.79 6.08
N ILE A 32 -2.13 -14.41 4.90
CA ILE A 32 -2.56 -15.79 4.69
C ILE A 32 -1.71 -16.76 5.53
N GLY A 33 -0.39 -16.53 5.62
CA GLY A 33 0.50 -17.33 6.47
C GLY A 33 0.10 -17.29 7.95
N MET A 34 -0.29 -16.12 8.47
CA MET A 34 -0.78 -15.98 9.85
C MET A 34 -2.13 -16.68 10.06
N LEU A 35 -3.05 -16.58 9.09
CA LEU A 35 -4.33 -17.28 9.15
C LEU A 35 -4.15 -18.80 9.12
N ALA A 36 -3.24 -19.30 8.27
CA ALA A 36 -2.88 -20.71 8.21
C ALA A 36 -2.23 -21.22 9.51
N ALA A 37 -1.49 -20.34 10.22
CA ALA A 37 -0.96 -20.61 11.56
C ALA A 37 -2.03 -20.51 12.68
N LYS A 38 -3.31 -20.41 12.32
CA LYS A 38 -4.47 -20.31 13.24
C LYS A 38 -4.46 -19.06 14.13
N ALA A 39 -3.81 -17.98 13.70
CA ALA A 39 -3.90 -16.69 14.39
C ALA A 39 -5.31 -16.11 14.30
N ASP A 40 -5.67 -15.21 15.24
CA ASP A 40 -7.00 -14.60 15.25
C ASP A 40 -7.22 -13.74 13.99
N PRO A 41 -8.24 -14.04 13.16
CA PRO A 41 -8.43 -13.34 11.89
C PRO A 41 -8.78 -11.85 12.05
N ALA A 42 -9.46 -11.47 13.13
CA ALA A 42 -9.84 -10.08 13.37
C ALA A 42 -8.60 -9.26 13.79
N VAL A 43 -7.76 -9.83 14.65
CA VAL A 43 -6.48 -9.19 15.03
C VAL A 43 -5.56 -9.08 13.82
N CYS A 44 -5.42 -10.16 13.03
CA CYS A 44 -4.64 -10.16 11.81
C CYS A 44 -5.10 -9.08 10.81
N LEU A 45 -6.42 -8.92 10.62
CA LEU A 45 -6.99 -7.91 9.75
C LEU A 45 -6.58 -6.50 10.18
N VAL A 46 -6.77 -6.16 11.46
CA VAL A 46 -6.46 -4.83 11.99
C VAL A 46 -4.97 -4.56 11.91
N VAL A 47 -4.14 -5.50 12.37
CA VAL A 47 -2.69 -5.35 12.41
C VAL A 47 -2.10 -5.21 11.00
N ALA A 48 -2.52 -6.07 10.06
CA ALA A 48 -2.09 -5.99 8.67
C ALA A 48 -2.55 -4.69 8.00
N ALA A 49 -3.80 -4.28 8.20
CA ALA A 49 -4.36 -3.05 7.63
C ALA A 49 -3.59 -1.81 8.10
N VAL A 50 -3.33 -1.71 9.41
CA VAL A 50 -2.59 -0.58 9.99
C VAL A 50 -1.14 -0.58 9.51
N GLY A 51 -0.47 -1.72 9.52
CA GLY A 51 0.91 -1.84 9.02
C GLY A 51 1.01 -1.39 7.56
N ASN A 52 0.21 -1.99 6.68
CA ASN A 52 0.20 -1.66 5.25
C ASN A 52 -0.18 -0.19 4.98
N TRP A 53 -1.13 0.36 5.74
CA TRP A 53 -1.52 1.76 5.63
C TRP A 53 -0.38 2.72 5.98
N LEU A 54 0.33 2.47 7.08
CA LEU A 54 1.50 3.27 7.48
C LEU A 54 2.66 3.13 6.49
N GLY A 55 2.87 1.93 5.95
CA GLY A 55 3.84 1.70 4.88
C GLY A 55 3.52 2.53 3.63
N ALA A 56 2.25 2.48 3.19
CA ALA A 56 1.78 3.22 2.03
C ALA A 56 1.85 4.75 2.23
N MET A 57 1.56 5.24 3.45
CA MET A 57 1.78 6.64 3.81
C MET A 57 3.26 7.04 3.76
N THR A 58 4.17 6.15 4.17
CA THR A 58 5.61 6.38 4.05
C THR A 58 6.00 6.56 2.58
N SER A 59 5.52 5.70 1.68
CA SER A 59 5.71 5.83 0.22
C SER A 59 5.14 7.14 -0.33
N TYR A 60 3.97 7.57 0.14
CA TYR A 60 3.38 8.84 -0.22
C TYR A 60 4.25 10.03 0.24
N TRP A 61 4.74 10.03 1.48
CA TRP A 61 5.60 11.10 1.97
C TRP A 61 6.96 11.11 1.26
N LEU A 62 7.51 9.95 0.91
CA LEU A 62 8.69 9.87 0.06
C LEU A 62 8.46 10.57 -1.28
N GLY A 63 7.29 10.37 -1.90
CA GLY A 63 6.88 11.11 -3.09
C GLY A 63 6.70 12.61 -2.85
N TRP A 64 6.14 13.01 -1.70
CA TRP A 64 5.92 14.41 -1.34
C TRP A 64 7.21 15.21 -1.24
N TYR A 65 8.27 14.59 -0.72
CA TYR A 65 9.61 15.21 -0.60
C TYR A 65 10.52 14.92 -1.81
N ALA A 66 10.11 14.05 -2.74
CA ALA A 66 10.87 13.77 -3.94
C ALA A 66 10.95 15.02 -4.83
N ARG A 67 12.17 15.36 -5.27
CA ARG A 67 12.39 16.43 -6.25
C ARG A 67 12.02 15.93 -7.65
N TRP A 68 11.38 16.77 -8.46
CA TRP A 68 10.95 16.47 -9.84
C TRP A 68 12.07 15.89 -10.73
N GLU A 69 13.32 16.30 -10.47
CA GLU A 69 14.53 15.82 -11.15
C GLU A 69 14.78 14.31 -10.98
N TRP A 70 14.39 13.73 -9.84
CA TRP A 70 14.48 12.29 -9.60
C TRP A 70 13.46 11.51 -10.42
N LEU A 71 12.27 12.08 -10.64
CA LEU A 71 11.20 11.43 -11.39
C LEU A 71 11.50 11.34 -12.89
N GLY A 72 12.05 12.41 -13.45
CA GLY A 72 12.51 12.42 -14.84
C GLY A 72 13.61 11.39 -15.10
N ARG A 73 14.48 11.14 -14.11
CA ARG A 73 15.56 10.13 -14.19
C ARG A 73 15.08 8.69 -13.99
N TRP A 74 14.18 8.43 -13.05
CA TRP A 74 13.72 7.06 -12.74
C TRP A 74 12.59 6.57 -13.64
N PHE A 75 11.67 7.44 -14.05
CA PHE A 75 10.53 7.06 -14.89
C PHE A 75 10.69 7.46 -16.37
N GLY A 76 11.75 8.19 -16.74
CA GLY A 76 12.00 8.58 -18.13
C GLY A 76 10.89 9.46 -18.73
N VAL A 77 10.14 10.17 -17.89
CA VAL A 77 8.97 10.96 -18.33
C VAL A 77 9.43 12.36 -18.70
N ARG A 78 9.25 12.73 -19.97
CA ARG A 78 9.51 14.09 -20.46
C ARG A 78 8.48 15.07 -19.87
N PRO A 79 8.88 16.29 -19.51
CA PRO A 79 8.01 17.28 -18.86
C PRO A 79 6.74 17.62 -19.66
N GLU A 80 6.78 17.54 -21.00
CA GLU A 80 5.65 17.88 -21.87
C GLU A 80 4.48 16.88 -21.82
N THR A 81 4.71 15.62 -21.46
CA THR A 81 3.65 14.59 -21.36
C THR A 81 2.89 14.70 -20.03
N LEU A 82 3.51 15.30 -19.01
CA LEU A 82 2.98 15.40 -17.65
C LEU A 82 1.89 16.48 -17.51
N GLU A 83 1.98 17.60 -18.24
CA GLU A 83 0.91 18.62 -18.22
C GLU A 83 -0.42 18.10 -18.77
N LYS A 84 -0.37 17.26 -19.82
CA LYS A 84 -1.56 16.58 -20.35
C LYS A 84 -2.11 15.50 -19.41
N GLN A 85 -1.25 14.84 -18.64
CA GLN A 85 -1.64 13.85 -17.63
C GLN A 85 -2.19 14.49 -16.35
N LYS A 86 -1.73 15.68 -15.98
CA LYS A 86 -2.20 16.44 -14.81
C LYS A 86 -3.71 16.67 -14.84
N VAL A 87 -4.28 16.96 -16.02
CA VAL A 87 -5.74 17.14 -16.23
C VAL A 87 -6.53 15.83 -16.02
N ARG A 88 -5.94 14.66 -16.31
CA ARG A 88 -6.56 13.35 -16.04
C ARG A 88 -6.38 12.90 -14.59
N VAL A 89 -5.23 13.18 -13.99
CA VAL A 89 -4.92 12.84 -12.60
C VAL A 89 -5.71 13.73 -11.63
N ASP A 90 -5.96 15.01 -11.93
CA ASP A 90 -6.89 15.84 -11.12
C ASP A 90 -8.32 15.29 -11.14
N ARG A 91 -8.72 14.65 -12.25
CA ARG A 91 -10.05 14.07 -12.42
C ARG A 91 -10.21 12.70 -11.73
N PHE A 92 -9.14 11.90 -11.63
CA PHE A 92 -9.20 10.51 -11.12
C PHE A 92 -8.30 10.22 -9.91
N GLY A 93 -7.50 11.18 -9.42
CA GLY A 93 -6.38 10.92 -8.51
C GLY A 93 -6.79 10.26 -7.19
N VAL A 94 -7.94 10.64 -6.67
CA VAL A 94 -8.55 10.03 -5.49
C VAL A 94 -8.99 8.58 -5.80
N TRP A 95 -9.56 8.32 -6.96
CA TRP A 95 -10.05 6.99 -7.38
C TRP A 95 -8.96 5.95 -7.67
N LEU A 96 -7.68 6.36 -7.78
CA LEU A 96 -6.56 5.43 -7.98
C LEU A 96 -6.02 4.86 -6.66
N ALA A 97 -6.26 5.53 -5.53
CA ALA A 97 -5.80 5.08 -4.21
C ALA A 97 -6.29 3.67 -3.81
N PRO A 98 -7.53 3.22 -4.14
CA PRO A 98 -7.99 1.86 -3.85
C PRO A 98 -7.32 0.77 -4.71
N PHE A 99 -6.82 1.11 -5.89
CA PHE A 99 -6.22 0.15 -6.85
C PHE A 99 -4.73 -0.11 -6.62
N PHE A 100 -4.20 0.32 -5.47
CA PHE A 100 -2.81 0.13 -5.03
C PHE A 100 -2.38 -1.34 -4.85
N TRP A 101 -3.29 -2.31 -4.97
CA TRP A 101 -3.08 -3.67 -4.46
C TRP A 101 -1.95 -4.49 -5.10
N ALA A 102 -1.38 -4.07 -6.23
CA ALA A 102 -0.34 -4.82 -6.92
C ALA A 102 1.04 -4.40 -6.39
N PRO A 103 1.90 -5.35 -5.97
CA PRO A 103 3.07 -5.09 -5.10
C PRO A 103 4.11 -4.11 -5.65
N VAL A 104 4.09 -3.82 -6.96
CA VAL A 104 4.93 -2.77 -7.57
C VAL A 104 4.10 -1.55 -7.94
N ILE A 105 2.94 -1.78 -8.54
CA ILE A 105 2.07 -0.73 -9.10
C ILE A 105 1.52 0.17 -7.99
N GLY A 106 1.19 -0.41 -6.84
CA GLY A 106 0.74 0.34 -5.69
C GLY A 106 1.76 1.38 -5.26
N VAL A 107 2.95 0.94 -4.89
CA VAL A 107 3.99 1.83 -4.35
C VAL A 107 4.21 3.01 -5.31
N VAL A 108 4.24 2.74 -6.61
CA VAL A 108 4.31 3.77 -7.66
C VAL A 108 3.14 4.76 -7.58
N PHE A 109 1.90 4.30 -7.39
CA PHE A 109 0.75 5.18 -7.21
C PHE A 109 0.84 6.05 -5.96
N MET A 110 1.25 5.50 -4.81
CA MET A 110 1.35 6.32 -3.58
C MET A 110 2.45 7.36 -3.69
N ILE A 111 3.61 6.97 -4.24
CA ILE A 111 4.69 7.90 -4.55
C ILE A 111 4.19 8.99 -5.52
N ALA A 112 3.48 8.62 -6.59
CA ALA A 112 2.89 9.57 -7.53
C ALA A 112 1.93 10.55 -6.85
N LEU A 113 1.00 10.06 -6.01
CA LEU A 113 0.07 10.91 -5.26
C LEU A 113 0.81 11.88 -4.33
N GLY A 114 1.93 11.45 -3.75
CA GLY A 114 2.83 12.30 -2.98
C GLY A 114 3.43 13.42 -3.83
N ILE A 115 3.97 13.08 -5.00
CA ILE A 115 4.59 14.04 -5.94
C ILE A 115 3.58 15.07 -6.43
N TYR A 116 2.36 14.63 -6.75
CA TYR A 116 1.26 15.52 -7.14
C TYR A 116 0.66 16.30 -5.95
N ARG A 117 1.16 16.09 -4.73
CA ARG A 117 0.69 16.72 -3.49
C ARG A 117 -0.82 16.61 -3.29
N VAL A 118 -1.39 15.46 -3.66
CA VAL A 118 -2.81 15.16 -3.46
C VAL A 118 -3.12 15.17 -1.96
N ARG A 119 -4.26 15.71 -1.54
CA ARG A 119 -4.59 15.97 -0.11
C ARG A 119 -4.25 14.78 0.82
N PRO A 120 -3.31 14.93 1.78
CA PRO A 120 -2.83 13.82 2.62
C PRO A 120 -3.95 13.08 3.35
N ARG A 121 -4.93 13.82 3.88
CA ARG A 121 -6.06 13.24 4.62
C ARG A 121 -6.93 12.32 3.76
N THR A 122 -7.23 12.74 2.53
CA THR A 122 -8.04 11.95 1.58
C THR A 122 -7.27 10.72 1.14
N THR A 123 -5.98 10.88 0.82
CA THR A 123 -5.09 9.78 0.44
C THR A 123 -4.94 8.76 1.58
N ALA A 124 -4.77 9.24 2.82
CA ALA A 124 -4.70 8.38 4.00
C ALA A 124 -5.99 7.58 4.21
N PHE A 125 -7.15 8.23 4.14
CA PHE A 125 -8.43 7.56 4.31
C PHE A 125 -8.67 6.49 3.24
N MET A 126 -8.39 6.81 1.97
CA MET A 126 -8.58 5.86 0.88
C MET A 126 -7.56 4.72 0.89
N ALA A 127 -6.31 4.99 1.25
CA ALA A 127 -5.29 3.93 1.40
C ALA A 127 -5.67 2.96 2.53
N LEU A 128 -6.21 3.49 3.65
CA LEU A 128 -6.72 2.65 4.73
C LEU A 128 -7.93 1.83 4.27
N ALA A 129 -8.92 2.47 3.64
CA ALA A 129 -10.12 1.79 3.15
C ALA A 129 -9.78 0.69 2.14
N GLY A 130 -8.88 0.95 1.19
CA GLY A 130 -8.41 -0.03 0.22
C GLY A 130 -7.63 -1.18 0.86
N SER A 131 -6.71 -0.88 1.80
CA SER A 131 -5.97 -1.90 2.53
C SER A 131 -6.89 -2.79 3.36
N PHE A 132 -7.85 -2.18 4.06
CA PHE A 132 -8.82 -2.89 4.88
C PHE A 132 -9.73 -3.78 4.02
N ALA A 133 -10.29 -3.26 2.93
CA ALA A 133 -11.16 -4.03 2.04
C ALA A 133 -10.42 -5.24 1.42
N ARG A 134 -9.17 -5.06 1.00
CA ARG A 134 -8.33 -6.14 0.46
C ARG A 134 -8.08 -7.23 1.50
N PHE A 135 -7.67 -6.87 2.71
CA PHE A 135 -7.40 -7.87 3.75
C PHE A 135 -8.68 -8.52 4.27
N LEU A 136 -9.78 -7.77 4.35
CA LEU A 136 -11.08 -8.32 4.69
C LEU A 136 -11.52 -9.37 3.66
N PHE A 137 -11.31 -9.10 2.36
CA PHE A 137 -11.57 -10.08 1.31
C PHE A 137 -10.78 -11.38 1.55
N TRP A 138 -9.49 -11.30 1.85
CA TRP A 138 -8.67 -12.47 2.16
C TRP A 138 -9.11 -13.22 3.42
N VAL A 139 -9.47 -12.49 4.48
CA VAL A 139 -9.98 -13.09 5.73
C VAL A 139 -11.30 -13.82 5.50
N LEU A 140 -12.24 -13.21 4.76
CA LEU A 140 -13.51 -13.82 4.42
C LEU A 140 -13.32 -15.04 3.51
N LEU A 141 -12.43 -14.94 2.53
CA LEU A 141 -12.08 -16.03 1.63
C LEU A 141 -11.53 -17.21 2.44
N HIS A 142 -10.55 -16.97 3.31
CA HIS A 142 -9.99 -18.00 4.18
C HIS A 142 -11.07 -18.68 5.04
N ARG A 143 -11.99 -17.91 5.64
CA ARG A 143 -13.12 -18.46 6.42
C ARG A 143 -14.15 -19.23 5.59
N ALA A 144 -14.20 -19.04 4.27
CA ALA A 144 -15.10 -19.80 3.41
C ALA A 144 -14.55 -21.20 3.06
N PHE A 145 -13.23 -21.41 3.19
CA PHE A 145 -12.54 -22.65 2.84
C PHE A 145 -12.06 -23.48 4.04
N VAL A 146 -12.26 -23.00 5.28
CA VAL A 146 -11.89 -23.64 6.55
C VAL A 146 -13.12 -23.76 7.43
#